data_AF-A0A518DPQ8-F1
#
_entry.id   AF-A0A518DPQ8-F1
#
_cell.length_a   1.000
_cell.length_b   1.000
_cell.length_c   1.000
_cell.angle_alpha   90.00
_cell.angle_beta   90.00
_cell.angle_gamma   90.00
#
_symmetry.space_group_name_H-M   'P 1'
#
loop_
_entity.id
_entity.type
_entity.pdbx_description
1 polymer ?
#
loop_
_entity_poly.entity_id
_entity_poly.type
_entity_poly.pdbx_seq_one_letter_code
_entity_poly.pdbx_strand_id
1 'polypeptide(L)'
;MSPPPSGGGDATGGVVPYKNWPALLAYYLGIFSLFPCIGLALAIPALVLGIMGLQRRRKNPAIKGSVHAWIGIVLGGFFTLVWGAVGVLVIIALIAESNR
;
A
#
# COMPACT_ATOMS: atom_id res chain seq x y z
N MET A 1 17.83 -13.06 39.01
CA MET A 1 17.97 -12.52 37.64
C MET A 1 16.56 -12.37 37.08
N SER A 2 16.04 -11.15 36.90
CA SER A 2 14.78 -10.96 36.20
C SER A 2 14.99 -11.27 34.72
N PRO A 3 14.08 -11.98 34.02
CA PRO A 3 14.24 -12.20 32.58
C PRO A 3 14.34 -10.84 31.87
N PRO A 4 15.18 -10.72 30.82
CA PRO A 4 15.24 -9.50 30.02
C PRO A 4 13.84 -9.17 29.52
N PRO A 5 13.44 -7.88 29.48
CA PRO A 5 12.12 -7.50 29.01
C PRO A 5 11.92 -8.11 27.63
N SER A 6 10.93 -9.00 27.50
CA SER A 6 10.56 -9.64 26.25
C SER A 6 10.19 -8.52 25.28
N GLY A 7 11.14 -8.15 24.42
CA GLY A 7 11.02 -7.01 23.51
C GLY A 7 9.71 -7.14 22.75
N GLY A 8 8.82 -6.15 22.93
CA GLY A 8 7.46 -6.14 22.41
C GLY A 8 7.38 -5.99 20.88
N GLY A 9 8.23 -6.71 20.14
CA GLY A 9 8.12 -6.92 18.71
C GLY A 9 7.19 -8.08 18.39
N ASP A 10 6.69 -8.10 17.15
CA ASP A 10 5.89 -9.20 16.63
C ASP A 10 6.66 -10.53 16.69
N ALA A 11 5.96 -11.69 16.66
CA ALA A 11 6.58 -13.02 16.70
C ALA A 11 7.61 -13.26 15.57
N THR A 12 7.60 -12.40 14.56
CA THR A 12 8.54 -12.36 13.42
C THR A 12 9.72 -11.41 13.62
N GLY A 13 9.95 -10.89 14.82
CA GLY A 13 10.94 -9.84 15.07
C GLY A 13 10.56 -8.49 14.46
N GLY A 14 9.29 -8.32 14.05
CA GLY A 14 8.80 -7.10 13.40
C GLY A 14 9.01 -7.04 11.88
N VAL A 15 9.50 -8.13 11.26
CA VAL A 15 9.67 -8.25 9.80
C VAL A 15 8.31 -8.26 9.11
N VAL A 16 7.38 -9.10 9.57
CA VAL A 16 6.02 -9.16 9.03
C VAL A 16 5.04 -8.54 10.03
N PRO A 17 4.43 -7.39 9.71
CA PRO A 17 3.69 -6.59 10.68
C PRO A 17 2.22 -7.02 10.81
N TYR A 18 1.95 -8.23 11.31
CA TYR A 18 0.58 -8.75 11.41
C TYR A 18 -0.34 -7.93 12.33
N LYS A 19 0.21 -7.29 13.37
CA LYS A 19 -0.54 -6.37 14.24
C LYS A 19 -0.86 -5.01 13.58
N ASN A 20 -0.26 -4.75 12.41
CA ASN A 20 -0.51 -3.61 11.55
C ASN A 20 -1.10 -4.05 10.20
N TRP A 21 -2.28 -4.66 10.26
CA TRP A 21 -2.96 -5.16 9.07
C TRP A 21 -3.08 -4.13 7.92
N PRO A 22 -3.31 -2.82 8.17
CA PRO A 22 -3.28 -1.81 7.10
C PRO A 22 -1.94 -1.71 6.37
N ALA A 23 -0.81 -1.70 7.10
CA ALA A 23 0.51 -1.65 6.47
C ALA A 23 0.82 -2.92 5.67
N LEU A 24 0.38 -4.08 6.17
CA LEU A 24 0.54 -5.36 5.48
C LEU A 24 -0.26 -5.40 4.17
N LEU A 25 -1.54 -5.01 4.21
CA LEU A 25 -2.35 -4.91 3.00
C LEU A 25 -1.81 -3.88 2.02
N ALA A 26 -1.38 -2.71 2.51
CA ALA A 26 -0.81 -1.66 1.67
C ALA A 26 0.37 -2.18 0.84
N TYR A 27 1.24 -2.98 1.44
CA TYR A 27 2.35 -3.64 0.77
C TYR A 27 1.88 -4.57 -0.35
N TYR A 28 0.96 -5.49 -0.06
CA TYR A 28 0.46 -6.43 -1.06
C TYR A 28 -0.29 -5.73 -2.19
N LEU A 29 -1.24 -4.85 -1.86
CA LEU A 29 -2.02 -4.11 -2.85
C LEU A 29 -1.12 -3.20 -3.70
N GLY A 30 -0.09 -2.59 -3.09
CA GLY A 30 0.92 -1.82 -3.81
C GLY A 30 1.66 -2.67 -4.85
N ILE A 31 2.11 -3.87 -4.49
CA ILE A 31 2.76 -4.79 -5.44
C ILE A 31 1.79 -5.30 -6.51
N PHE A 32 0.56 -5.68 -6.14
CA PHE A 32 -0.42 -6.14 -7.11
C PHE A 32 -0.98 -5.01 -7.98
N SER A 33 -0.76 -3.74 -7.62
CA SER A 33 -1.11 -2.60 -8.47
C SER A 33 -0.27 -2.51 -9.76
N LEU A 34 0.83 -3.25 -9.86
CA LEU A 34 1.66 -3.33 -11.07
C LEU A 34 0.94 -4.01 -12.24
N PHE A 35 -0.08 -4.84 -11.96
CA PHE A 35 -0.79 -5.57 -12.99
C PHE A 35 -1.73 -4.65 -13.80
N PRO A 36 -1.78 -4.79 -15.14
CA PRO A 36 -2.71 -4.04 -15.97
C PRO A 36 -4.17 -4.37 -15.63
N CYS A 37 -5.07 -3.47 -16.00
CA CYS A 37 -6.54 -3.54 -15.79
C CYS A 37 -7.01 -3.46 -14.34
N ILE A 38 -6.41 -4.22 -13.42
CA ILE A 38 -6.74 -4.19 -11.99
C ILE A 38 -5.92 -3.15 -11.21
N GLY A 39 -4.81 -2.69 -11.81
CA GLY A 39 -3.82 -1.88 -11.14
C GLY A 39 -4.37 -0.62 -10.49
N LEU A 40 -5.22 0.14 -11.18
CA LEU A 40 -5.82 1.36 -10.64
C LEU A 40 -6.70 1.08 -9.41
N ALA A 41 -7.52 0.03 -9.47
CA ALA A 41 -8.42 -0.35 -8.40
C ALA A 41 -7.66 -0.80 -7.13
N LEU A 42 -6.44 -1.33 -7.28
CA LEU A 42 -5.59 -1.75 -6.16
C LEU A 42 -4.65 -0.64 -5.67
N ALA A 43 -4.20 0.25 -6.56
CA ALA A 43 -3.28 1.34 -6.27
C ALA A 43 -3.86 2.35 -5.27
N ILE A 44 -5.12 2.74 -5.45
CA ILE A 44 -5.79 3.73 -4.59
C ILE A 44 -5.92 3.20 -3.15
N PRO A 45 -6.48 2.00 -2.90
CA PRO A 45 -6.50 1.41 -1.56
C PRO A 45 -5.10 1.21 -0.96
N ALA A 46 -4.09 0.84 -1.75
CA ALA A 46 -2.72 0.66 -1.27
C ALA A 46 -2.16 1.96 -0.65
N LEU A 47 -2.39 3.10 -1.32
CA LEU A 47 -1.99 4.41 -0.82
C LEU A 47 -2.68 4.74 0.51
N VAL A 48 -4.01 4.60 0.56
CA VAL A 48 -4.81 4.92 1.75
C VAL A 48 -4.43 4.05 2.95
N LEU A 49 -4.34 2.73 2.73
CA LEU A 49 -3.98 1.77 3.78
C LEU A 49 -2.54 1.96 4.26
N GLY A 50 -1.62 2.39 3.39
CA GLY A 50 -0.26 2.72 3.77
C GLY A 50 -0.22 3.91 4.73
N ILE A 51 -0.97 4.98 4.44
CA ILE A 51 -1.09 6.14 5.34
C ILE A 51 -1.70 5.71 6.68
N MET A 52 -2.78 4.91 6.67
CA MET A 52 -3.39 4.36 7.88
C MET A 52 -2.41 3.50 8.69
N GLY A 53 -1.56 2.72 8.00
CA GLY A 53 -0.52 1.89 8.61
C GLY A 53 0.54 2.71 9.34
N LEU A 54 0.97 3.84 8.77
CA LEU A 54 1.87 4.78 9.44
C LEU A 54 1.20 5.49 10.63
N GLN A 55 -0.07 5.87 10.49
CA GLN A 55 -0.84 6.47 11.60
C GLN A 55 -0.99 5.51 12.78
N ARG A 56 -1.29 4.23 12.52
CA ARG A 56 -1.40 3.18 13.56
C ARG A 56 -0.08 2.99 14.29
N ARG A 57 1.04 3.04 13.56
CA ARG A 57 2.40 3.03 14.15
C ARG A 57 2.71 4.22 15.01
N ARG A 58 2.29 5.41 14.56
CA ARG A 58 2.48 6.64 15.32
C ARG A 58 1.73 6.60 16.65
N LYS A 59 0.53 6.03 16.68
CA LYS A 59 -0.29 5.86 17.90
C LYS A 59 0.27 4.79 18.84
N ASN A 60 0.82 3.71 18.31
CA ASN A 60 1.44 2.63 19.08
C ASN A 60 2.76 2.16 18.43
N PRO A 61 3.92 2.69 18.87
CA PRO A 61 5.22 2.38 18.29
C PRO A 61 5.66 0.91 18.43
N ALA A 62 5.06 0.14 19.35
CA ALA A 62 5.34 -1.28 19.53
C ALA A 62 4.87 -2.12 18.33
N ILE A 63 3.82 -1.69 17.63
CA ILE A 63 3.35 -2.31 16.39
C ILE A 63 4.46 -2.20 15.31
N LYS A 64 4.66 -3.20 14.44
CA LYS A 64 5.56 -3.30 13.24
C LYS A 64 5.07 -2.59 11.94
N GLY A 65 5.90 -2.50 10.90
CA GLY A 65 5.43 -2.25 9.50
C GLY A 65 5.64 -0.89 8.82
N SER A 66 6.59 -0.05 9.23
CA SER A 66 6.79 1.26 8.56
C SER A 66 7.28 1.11 7.12
N VAL A 67 8.18 0.15 6.87
CA VAL A 67 8.68 -0.17 5.52
C VAL A 67 7.55 -0.63 4.62
N HIS A 68 6.71 -1.56 5.08
CA HIS A 68 5.56 -2.09 4.33
C HIS A 68 4.55 -0.98 3.97
N ALA A 69 4.25 -0.10 4.93
CA ALA A 69 3.39 1.04 4.70
C ALA A 69 3.95 2.02 3.65
N TRP A 70 5.25 2.34 3.72
CA TRP A 70 5.90 3.21 2.73
C TRP A 70 5.95 2.59 1.33
N ILE A 71 6.22 1.29 1.22
CA ILE A 71 6.15 0.58 -0.07
C ILE A 71 4.74 0.71 -0.67
N GLY A 72 3.70 0.49 0.14
CA GLY A 72 2.32 0.67 -0.29
C GLY A 72 1.98 2.12 -0.72
N ILE A 73 2.48 3.12 0.01
CA ILE A 73 2.30 4.54 -0.33
C ILE A 73 2.98 4.89 -1.66
N VAL A 74 4.25 4.50 -1.83
CA VAL A 74 5.02 4.84 -3.03
C VAL A 74 4.45 4.13 -4.25
N LEU A 75 4.23 2.81 -4.17
CA LEU A 75 3.65 2.04 -5.28
C LEU A 75 2.22 2.47 -5.57
N GLY A 76 1.36 2.56 -4.55
CA GLY A 76 -0.03 2.96 -4.71
C GLY A 76 -0.18 4.38 -5.28
N GLY A 77 0.63 5.33 -4.80
CA GLY A 77 0.63 6.69 -5.33
C GLY A 77 1.12 6.75 -6.78
N PHE A 78 2.25 6.12 -7.09
CA PHE A 78 2.80 6.09 -8.43
C PHE A 78 1.87 5.40 -9.44
N PHE A 79 1.36 4.21 -9.12
CA PHE A 79 0.48 3.47 -10.03
C PHE A 79 -0.93 4.05 -10.13
N THR A 80 -1.41 4.82 -9.14
CA THR A 80 -2.63 5.62 -9.30
C THR A 80 -2.45 6.64 -10.41
N LEU A 81 -1.30 7.34 -10.45
CA LEU A 81 -1.01 8.31 -11.50
C LEU A 81 -0.83 7.64 -12.87
N VAL A 82 -0.07 6.55 -12.94
CA VAL A 82 0.19 5.83 -14.19
C VAL A 82 -1.11 5.27 -14.78
N TRP A 83 -1.87 4.48 -14.02
CA TRP A 83 -3.10 3.89 -14.54
C TRP A 83 -4.22 4.90 -14.72
N GLY A 84 -4.25 5.96 -13.91
CA GLY A 84 -5.16 7.09 -14.11
C GLY A 84 -4.90 7.78 -15.45
N ALA A 85 -3.63 8.09 -15.76
CA ALA A 85 -3.25 8.70 -17.03
C ALA A 85 -3.57 7.78 -18.21
N VAL A 86 -3.21 6.49 -18.13
CA VAL A 86 -3.55 5.50 -19.17
C VAL A 86 -5.06 5.41 -19.36
N GLY A 87 -5.85 5.35 -18.27
CA GLY A 87 -7.31 5.30 -18.35
C GLY A 87 -7.90 6.52 -19.05
N VAL A 88 -7.42 7.72 -18.74
CA VAL A 88 -7.82 8.96 -19.43
C VAL A 88 -7.48 8.90 -20.92
N LEU A 89 -6.26 8.49 -21.28
CA LEU A 89 -5.84 8.38 -22.68
C LEU A 89 -6.69 7.38 -23.46
N VAL A 90 -7.02 6.23 -22.85
CA VAL A 90 -7.91 5.23 -23.46
C VAL A 90 -9.30 5.81 -23.68
N ILE A 91 -9.86 6.52 -22.69
CA ILE A 91 -11.17 7.18 -22.84
C ILE A 91 -11.15 8.20 -23.99
N ILE A 92 -10.11 9.03 -24.08
CA ILE A 92 -9.94 10.01 -25.18
C ILE A 92 -9.88 9.29 -26.53
N ALA A 93 -9.09 8.21 -26.64
CA ALA A 93 -8.97 7.44 -27.87
C ALA A 93 -10.30 6.82 -28.31
N LEU A 94 -11.07 6.26 -27.37
CA LEU A 94 -12.39 5.69 -27.65
C LEU A 94 -13.39 6.75 -28.13
N ILE A 95 -13.37 7.95 -27.53
CA ILE A 95 -14.21 9.08 -27.96
C ILE A 95 -13.80 9.56 -29.36
N ALA A 96 -12.50 9.67 -29.62
CA ALA A 96 -11.99 10.11 -30.92
C ALA A 96 -12.36 9.13 -32.04
N GLU A 97 -12.32 7.82 -31.77
CA GLU A 97 -12.75 6.79 -32.72
C GLU A 97 -14.27 6.80 -32.94
N SER A 98 -15.07 7.01 -31.88
CA SER A 98 -16.53 7.10 -31.98
C SER A 98 -17.03 8.30 -32.82
N ASN A 99 -16.17 9.29 -33.08
CA ASN A 99 -16.49 10.48 -33.85
C ASN A 99 -16.02 10.41 -35.31
N ARG A 100 -15.37 9.31 -35.72
CA ARG A 100 -14.99 9.02 -37.11
C ARG A 100 -16.12 8.27 -37.82
#